data_AF-A0A2M9YDY0-F1
#
_entry.id   AF-A0A2M9YDY0-F1
#
_cell.length_a   1.000
_cell.length_b   1.000
_cell.length_c   1.000
_cell.angle_alpha   90.00
_cell.angle_beta   90.00
_cell.angle_gamma   90.00
#
_symmetry.space_group_name_H-M   'P 1'
#
loop_
_entity.id
_entity.type
_entity.pdbx_description
1 polymer ?
#
loop_
_entity_poly.entity_id
_entity_poly.type
_entity_poly.pdbx_seq_one_letter_code
_entity_poly.pdbx_strand_id
1 'polypeptide(L)'
;MSVMDFNRYKEINDQRLNYREMEDATVVSNYRNVGCGDGYRIYLKIDEKRKVTDASYTTTGCGFGIVALAMATEIAKGKTIDELKNVTTDDVEKQFEFPERRKNYPESAVAALQQAIHDYETGAGVPKERRITAAKAKEILSQNGTLKGEDLSSIILEKEDLHGVDFSGANLNNAFLTNCNFAGANFEEARLRGAFLNGADLTGANLKGADLRWAKLAGAKIEGADFTDAVYDIGTRVDQKQIHIFSSMKKEGKDIYMEKHEAG
;
A
#
# COMPACT_ATOMS: atom_id res chain seq x y z
N MET A 1 17.65 -30.19 -6.58
CA MET A 1 16.90 -28.92 -6.63
C MET A 1 16.23 -28.77 -5.30
N SER A 2 16.64 -27.79 -4.51
CA SER A 2 15.89 -27.50 -3.29
C SER A 2 14.53 -26.93 -3.70
N VAL A 3 13.48 -27.42 -3.04
CA VAL A 3 12.09 -27.15 -3.40
C VAL A 3 11.58 -26.20 -2.34
N MET A 4 11.08 -25.03 -2.77
CA MET A 4 10.39 -24.09 -1.90
C MET A 4 9.43 -24.81 -0.96
N ASP A 5 9.49 -24.47 0.33
CA ASP A 5 8.52 -24.92 1.31
C ASP A 5 7.17 -24.21 1.10
N PHE A 6 6.29 -24.87 0.35
CA PHE A 6 4.96 -24.35 0.03
C PHE A 6 4.05 -24.25 1.27
N ASN A 7 4.23 -25.13 2.25
CA ASN A 7 3.43 -25.08 3.48
C ASN A 7 3.78 -23.83 4.28
N ARG A 8 5.08 -23.55 4.43
CA ARG A 8 5.55 -22.33 5.09
C ARG A 8 5.19 -21.06 4.30
N TYR A 9 5.25 -21.11 2.97
CA TYR A 9 4.77 -20.01 2.11
C TYR A 9 3.31 -19.68 2.42
N LYS A 10 2.45 -20.70 2.45
CA LYS A 10 1.03 -20.54 2.73
C LYS A 10 0.80 -20.03 4.15
N GLU A 11 1.49 -20.59 5.14
CA GLU A 11 1.39 -20.16 6.53
C GLU A 11 1.70 -18.67 6.70
N ILE A 12 2.81 -18.20 6.16
CA ILE A 12 3.21 -16.78 6.25
C ILE A 12 2.16 -15.86 5.60
N ASN A 13 1.60 -16.29 4.46
CA ASN A 13 0.59 -15.52 3.74
C ASN A 13 -0.76 -15.49 4.47
N ASP A 14 -1.19 -16.63 5.00
CA ASP A 14 -2.47 -16.77 5.70
C ASP A 14 -2.43 -16.07 7.07
N GLN A 15 -1.33 -16.23 7.81
CA GLN A 15 -1.13 -15.60 9.13
C GLN A 15 -0.68 -14.14 9.03
N ARG A 16 -0.27 -13.68 7.83
CA ARG A 16 0.18 -12.30 7.61
C ARG A 16 1.30 -11.91 8.61
N LEU A 17 2.35 -12.73 8.68
CA LEU A 17 3.46 -12.55 9.64
C LEU A 17 4.01 -11.12 9.59
N ASN A 18 4.01 -10.43 10.74
CA ASN A 18 4.41 -9.02 10.93
C ASN A 18 3.71 -7.98 10.05
N TYR A 19 2.63 -8.33 9.36
CA TYR A 19 1.90 -7.41 8.50
C TYR A 19 0.94 -6.58 9.37
N ARG A 20 1.30 -5.32 9.63
CA ARG A 20 0.46 -4.36 10.36
C ARG A 20 1.03 -2.96 10.26
N GLU A 21 0.17 -1.98 10.43
CA GLU A 21 0.57 -0.61 10.74
C GLU A 21 1.13 -0.53 12.17
N MET A 22 2.02 0.43 12.43
CA MET A 22 2.66 0.63 13.74
C MET A 22 2.69 2.11 14.07
N GLU A 23 1.82 2.54 14.99
CA GLU A 23 1.64 3.94 15.39
C GLU A 23 2.88 4.53 16.07
N ASP A 24 3.52 3.73 16.91
CA ASP A 24 4.68 4.10 17.71
C ASP A 24 6.02 3.82 17.00
N ALA A 25 5.98 3.57 15.68
CA ALA A 25 7.18 3.39 14.88
C ALA A 25 8.08 4.65 14.95
N THR A 26 9.38 4.44 15.09
CA THR A 26 10.36 5.53 15.06
C THR A 26 10.47 6.06 13.62
N VAL A 27 10.60 5.16 12.65
CA VAL A 27 10.61 5.48 11.21
C VAL A 27 9.52 4.69 10.47
N VAL A 28 8.90 5.34 9.50
CA VAL A 28 8.02 4.71 8.52
C VAL A 28 8.52 5.10 7.14
N SER A 29 8.81 4.11 6.31
CA SER A 29 9.46 4.30 5.01
C SER A 29 8.60 3.70 3.91
N ASN A 30 8.49 4.43 2.79
CA ASN A 30 7.80 3.95 1.59
C ASN A 30 8.83 3.57 0.54
N TYR A 31 8.65 2.41 -0.08
CA TYR A 31 9.48 1.92 -1.15
C TYR A 31 8.59 1.40 -2.29
N ARG A 32 8.91 1.76 -3.53
CA ARG A 32 8.20 1.24 -4.70
C ARG A 32 9.05 0.18 -5.36
N ASN A 33 8.54 -1.05 -5.42
CA ASN A 33 9.18 -2.14 -6.13
C ASN A 33 9.28 -1.79 -7.62
N VAL A 34 10.50 -1.66 -8.13
CA VAL A 34 10.76 -1.22 -9.51
C VAL A 34 10.30 -2.25 -10.54
N GLY A 35 10.33 -3.54 -10.20
CA GLY A 35 10.01 -4.63 -11.12
C GLY A 35 8.51 -4.80 -11.39
N CYS A 36 7.68 -4.75 -10.34
CA CYS A 36 6.22 -4.95 -10.45
C CYS A 36 5.39 -3.71 -10.14
N GLY A 37 5.99 -2.65 -9.58
CA GLY A 37 5.30 -1.44 -9.15
C GLY A 37 4.61 -1.53 -7.79
N ASP A 38 4.75 -2.66 -7.07
CA ASP A 38 4.14 -2.86 -5.75
C ASP A 38 4.68 -1.86 -4.73
N GLY A 39 3.78 -1.29 -3.92
CA GLY A 39 4.14 -0.38 -2.83
C GLY A 39 4.44 -1.17 -1.56
N TYR A 40 5.64 -0.97 -1.01
CA TYR A 40 6.11 -1.52 0.25
C TYR A 40 6.22 -0.40 1.27
N ARG A 41 5.76 -0.65 2.50
CA ARG A 41 5.90 0.28 3.61
C ARG A 41 6.49 -0.45 4.79
N ILE A 42 7.64 -0.01 5.29
CA ILE A 42 8.34 -0.61 6.43
C ILE A 42 8.22 0.31 7.63
N TYR A 43 7.94 -0.29 8.78
CA TYR A 43 7.86 0.38 10.08
C TYR A 43 8.95 -0.21 10.97
N LEU A 44 9.81 0.64 11.52
CA LEU A 44 10.81 0.22 12.50
C LEU A 44 10.65 1.03 13.78
N LYS A 45 10.52 0.34 14.91
CA LYS A 45 10.61 0.91 16.25
C LYS A 45 12.04 0.75 16.77
N ILE A 46 12.71 1.86 16.96
CA ILE A 46 14.15 1.92 17.25
C ILE A 46 14.34 2.60 18.61
N ASP A 47 15.09 1.94 19.50
CA ASP A 47 15.42 2.46 20.84
C ASP A 47 16.60 3.45 20.82
N GLU A 48 16.92 4.01 21.98
CA GLU A 48 18.04 4.94 22.17
C GLU A 48 19.42 4.34 21.86
N LYS A 49 19.54 3.01 21.84
CA LYS A 49 20.77 2.29 21.48
C LYS A 49 20.83 1.98 19.98
N ARG A 50 19.94 2.58 19.18
CA ARG A 50 19.80 2.33 17.73
C ARG A 50 19.49 0.86 17.42
N LYS A 51 18.81 0.15 18.33
CA LYS A 51 18.38 -1.23 18.13
C LYS A 51 16.91 -1.26 17.73
N VAL A 52 16.58 -2.05 16.70
CA VAL A 52 15.20 -2.30 16.29
C VAL A 52 14.55 -3.22 17.31
N THR A 53 13.61 -2.68 18.07
CA THR A 53 12.84 -3.39 19.09
C THR A 53 11.58 -4.04 18.53
N ASP A 54 11.03 -3.49 17.46
CA ASP A 54 9.93 -4.06 16.70
C ASP A 54 10.00 -3.62 15.23
N ALA A 55 9.50 -4.46 14.34
CA ALA A 55 9.44 -4.20 12.92
C ALA A 55 8.15 -4.80 12.33
N SER A 56 7.53 -4.04 11.43
CA SER A 56 6.37 -4.48 10.67
C SER A 56 6.43 -3.92 9.25
N TYR A 57 5.51 -4.39 8.42
CA TYR A 57 5.34 -3.86 7.08
C TYR A 57 3.88 -3.86 6.68
N THR A 58 3.58 -3.06 5.66
CA THR A 58 2.37 -3.19 4.86
C THR A 58 2.78 -3.22 3.39
N THR A 59 2.03 -3.93 2.55
CA THR A 59 2.39 -4.09 1.15
C THR A 59 1.19 -4.38 0.29
N THR A 60 1.18 -3.77 -0.89
CA THR A 60 0.23 -4.04 -1.97
C THR A 60 0.65 -5.20 -2.87
N GLY A 61 1.80 -5.80 -2.56
CA GLY A 61 2.40 -6.83 -3.37
C GLY A 61 1.77 -8.20 -3.21
N CYS A 62 2.17 -9.10 -4.10
CA CYS A 62 1.71 -10.48 -4.08
C CYS A 62 2.31 -11.28 -2.91
N GLY A 63 1.91 -12.55 -2.78
CA GLY A 63 2.35 -13.38 -1.66
C GLY A 63 3.86 -13.62 -1.56
N PHE A 64 4.62 -13.53 -2.65
CA PHE A 64 6.09 -13.54 -2.57
C PHE A 64 6.66 -12.24 -1.99
N GLY A 65 6.03 -11.10 -2.27
CA GLY A 65 6.37 -9.81 -1.64
C GLY A 65 6.07 -9.83 -0.15
N ILE A 66 4.92 -10.40 0.25
CA ILE A 66 4.56 -10.61 1.67
C ILE A 66 5.64 -11.44 2.37
N VAL A 67 6.02 -12.59 1.81
CA VAL A 67 7.02 -13.48 2.42
C VAL A 67 8.38 -12.78 2.51
N ALA A 68 8.84 -12.13 1.45
CA ALA A 68 10.12 -11.44 1.45
C ALA A 68 10.20 -10.31 2.50
N LEU A 69 9.14 -9.50 2.62
CA LEU A 69 9.05 -8.44 3.62
C LEU A 69 8.91 -9.00 5.04
N ALA A 70 8.18 -10.10 5.23
CA ALA A 70 8.10 -10.78 6.51
C ALA A 70 9.49 -11.24 6.97
N MET A 71 10.28 -11.86 6.09
CA MET A 71 11.64 -12.29 6.40
C MET A 71 12.56 -11.09 6.67
N ALA A 72 12.50 -10.03 5.85
CA ALA A 72 13.30 -8.83 6.06
C ALA A 72 13.01 -8.13 7.41
N THR A 73 11.72 -8.04 7.78
CA THR A 73 11.32 -7.45 9.06
C THR A 73 11.62 -8.35 10.26
N GLU A 74 11.53 -9.68 10.12
CA GLU A 74 12.02 -10.62 11.15
C GLU A 74 13.53 -10.49 11.37
N ILE A 75 14.33 -10.38 10.30
CA ILE A 75 15.79 -10.15 10.41
C ILE A 75 16.07 -8.82 11.11
N ALA A 76 15.28 -7.79 10.85
CA ALA A 76 15.50 -6.47 11.42
C ALA A 76 15.34 -6.47 12.94
N LYS A 77 14.38 -7.22 13.49
CA LYS A 77 14.14 -7.27 14.93
C LYS A 77 15.38 -7.73 15.68
N GLY A 78 15.77 -6.97 16.70
CA GLY A 78 16.91 -7.27 17.54
C GLY A 78 18.27 -6.87 16.97
N LYS A 79 18.35 -6.38 15.73
CA LYS A 79 19.58 -5.82 15.16
C LYS A 79 19.67 -4.31 15.39
N THR A 80 20.90 -3.83 15.47
CA THR A 80 21.20 -2.40 15.41
C THR A 80 21.11 -1.88 13.98
N ILE A 81 20.93 -0.57 13.82
CA ILE A 81 20.91 0.08 12.51
C ILE A 81 22.21 -0.17 11.73
N ASP A 82 23.35 -0.22 12.41
CA ASP A 82 24.63 -0.45 11.73
C ASP A 82 24.83 -1.91 11.31
N GLU A 83 24.28 -2.88 12.07
CA GLU A 83 24.19 -4.27 11.61
C GLU A 83 23.26 -4.41 10.39
N LEU A 84 22.16 -3.66 10.37
CA LEU A 84 21.16 -3.73 9.30
C LEU A 84 21.67 -3.22 7.95
N LYS A 85 22.64 -2.29 7.93
CA LYS A 85 23.30 -1.85 6.69
C LYS A 85 24.01 -2.97 5.94
N ASN A 86 24.36 -4.05 6.65
CA ASN A 86 25.06 -5.20 6.09
C ASN A 86 24.13 -6.37 5.74
N VAL A 87 22.81 -6.23 5.95
CA VAL A 87 21.85 -7.27 5.58
C VAL A 87 21.77 -7.39 4.06
N THR A 88 21.92 -8.63 3.58
CA THR A 88 21.95 -8.97 2.16
C THR A 88 20.72 -9.78 1.73
N THR A 89 20.53 -9.93 0.41
CA THR A 89 19.52 -10.81 -0.17
C THR A 89 19.69 -12.25 0.33
N ASP A 90 20.94 -12.72 0.44
CA ASP A 90 21.25 -14.07 0.94
C ASP A 90 20.75 -14.30 2.37
N ASP A 91 20.74 -13.26 3.22
CA ASP A 91 20.23 -13.39 4.59
C ASP A 91 18.70 -13.59 4.61
N VAL A 92 17.98 -12.94 3.69
CA VAL A 92 16.55 -13.16 3.47
C VAL A 92 16.30 -14.56 2.88
N GLU A 93 17.12 -14.99 1.91
CA GLU A 93 16.97 -16.31 1.28
C GLU A 93 17.33 -17.48 2.22
N LYS A 94 18.25 -17.28 3.17
CA LYS A 94 18.51 -18.25 4.26
C LYS A 94 17.30 -18.47 5.15
N GLN A 95 16.47 -17.44 5.33
CA GLN A 95 15.24 -17.55 6.11
C GLN A 95 14.14 -18.28 5.35
N PHE A 96 14.04 -18.05 4.03
CA PHE A 96 13.06 -18.70 3.16
C PHE A 96 13.59 -18.78 1.73
N GLU A 97 13.63 -19.97 1.14
CA GLU A 97 14.13 -20.16 -0.22
C GLU A 97 13.09 -19.79 -1.28
N PHE A 98 13.45 -18.82 -2.13
CA PHE A 98 12.63 -18.40 -3.26
C PHE A 98 13.02 -19.19 -4.52
N PRO A 99 12.07 -19.51 -5.43
CA PRO A 99 12.37 -20.17 -6.68
C PRO A 99 13.08 -19.15 -7.57
N GLU A 100 13.95 -19.61 -8.47
CA GLU A 100 14.78 -18.73 -9.31
C GLU A 100 14.01 -17.58 -9.99
N ARG A 101 12.78 -17.85 -10.47
CA ARG A 101 11.92 -16.83 -11.12
C ARG A 101 11.34 -15.78 -10.17
N ARG A 102 11.59 -15.86 -8.86
CA ARG A 102 11.07 -14.97 -7.81
C ARG A 102 12.16 -14.39 -6.91
N LYS A 103 13.44 -14.49 -7.28
CA LYS A 103 14.55 -13.89 -6.52
C LYS A 103 14.54 -12.35 -6.50
N ASN A 104 13.79 -11.73 -7.40
CA ASN A 104 13.56 -10.29 -7.37
C ASN A 104 12.81 -9.80 -6.11
N TYR A 105 12.05 -10.67 -5.43
CA TYR A 105 11.30 -10.29 -4.22
C TYR A 105 12.19 -10.08 -2.98
N PRO A 106 13.10 -11.01 -2.60
CA PRO A 106 14.03 -10.76 -1.52
C PRO A 106 14.95 -9.56 -1.81
N GLU A 107 15.40 -9.35 -3.05
CA GLU A 107 16.15 -8.14 -3.45
C GLU A 107 15.36 -6.86 -3.16
N SER A 108 14.09 -6.82 -3.55
CA SER A 108 13.21 -5.66 -3.33
C SER A 108 12.91 -5.43 -1.84
N ALA A 109 12.80 -6.51 -1.06
CA ALA A 109 12.58 -6.41 0.39
C ALA A 109 13.82 -5.87 1.11
N VAL A 110 15.02 -6.30 0.71
CA VAL A 110 16.28 -5.74 1.22
C VAL A 110 16.41 -4.27 0.81
N ALA A 111 16.12 -3.91 -0.45
CA ALA A 111 16.15 -2.53 -0.90
C ALA A 111 15.18 -1.64 -0.10
N ALA A 112 13.96 -2.13 0.20
CA ALA A 112 13.02 -1.43 1.06
C ALA A 112 13.55 -1.27 2.49
N LEU A 113 14.19 -2.31 3.04
CA LEU A 113 14.81 -2.23 4.37
C LEU A 113 15.96 -1.21 4.41
N GLN A 114 16.80 -1.19 3.38
CA GLN A 114 17.87 -0.20 3.25
C GLN A 114 17.32 1.23 3.09
N GLN A 115 16.21 1.41 2.37
CA GLN A 115 15.51 2.69 2.32
C GLN A 115 15.00 3.10 3.71
N ALA A 116 14.43 2.19 4.49
CA ALA A 116 13.96 2.48 5.84
C ALA A 116 15.10 2.90 6.79
N ILE A 117 16.28 2.31 6.63
CA ILE A 117 17.49 2.72 7.36
C ILE A 117 17.91 4.12 6.94
N HIS A 118 17.98 4.39 5.64
CA HIS A 118 18.30 5.71 5.11
C HIS A 118 17.34 6.79 5.63
N ASP A 119 16.04 6.50 5.60
CA ASP A 119 14.98 7.39 6.08
C ASP A 119 15.08 7.67 7.58
N TYR A 120 15.52 6.69 8.37
CA TYR A 120 15.80 6.87 9.78
C TYR A 120 17.01 7.78 10.02
N GLU A 121 18.10 7.57 9.27
CA GLU A 121 19.34 8.33 9.44
C GLU A 121 19.23 9.78 8.99
N THR A 122 18.43 10.03 7.95
CA THR A 122 18.24 11.36 7.35
C THR A 122 17.01 12.09 7.88
N GLY A 123 16.10 11.39 8.55
CA GLY A 123 14.78 11.91 8.90
C GLY A 123 13.83 12.07 7.70
N ALA A 124 14.14 11.45 6.56
CA ALA A 124 13.34 11.53 5.33
C ALA A 124 12.09 10.62 5.32
N GLY A 125 11.88 9.84 6.38
CA GLY A 125 10.70 8.98 6.51
C GLY A 125 9.38 9.78 6.56
N VAL A 126 8.25 9.07 6.51
CA VAL A 126 6.91 9.68 6.57
C VAL A 126 6.78 10.48 7.87
N PRO A 127 6.39 11.77 7.84
CA PRO A 127 6.19 12.58 9.04
C PRO A 127 5.13 11.98 9.98
N LYS A 128 5.30 12.14 11.30
CA LYS A 128 4.44 11.48 12.30
C LYS A 128 2.96 11.86 12.16
N GLU A 129 2.69 13.12 11.87
CA GLU A 129 1.37 13.68 11.63
C GLU A 129 0.65 13.12 10.40
N ARG A 130 1.38 12.43 9.50
CA ARG A 130 0.84 11.76 8.30
C ARG A 130 0.79 10.23 8.43
N ARG A 131 1.11 9.68 9.62
CA ARG A 131 1.06 8.22 9.89
C ARG A 131 -0.30 7.84 10.46
N ILE A 132 -1.39 8.16 9.74
CA ILE A 132 -2.74 7.77 10.19
C ILE A 132 -2.91 6.27 9.96
N THR A 133 -3.19 5.54 11.05
CA THR A 133 -3.52 4.12 11.05
C THR A 133 -5.02 3.90 10.99
N ALA A 134 -5.44 2.66 10.74
CA ALA A 134 -6.84 2.24 10.80
C ALA A 134 -7.49 2.62 12.14
N ALA A 135 -6.80 2.37 13.26
CA ALA A 135 -7.32 2.68 14.59
C ALA A 135 -7.49 4.19 14.77
N LYS A 136 -6.51 4.99 14.36
CA LYS A 136 -6.60 6.45 14.43
C LYS A 136 -7.69 7.01 13.52
N ALA A 137 -7.84 6.48 12.30
CA ALA A 137 -8.91 6.87 11.39
C ALA A 137 -10.30 6.58 11.98
N LYS A 138 -10.49 5.42 12.63
CA LYS A 138 -11.74 5.10 13.34
C LYS A 138 -12.01 6.05 14.51
N GLU A 139 -10.97 6.45 15.23
CA GLU A 139 -11.09 7.46 16.29
C GLU A 139 -11.55 8.80 15.71
N ILE A 140 -10.89 9.30 14.66
CA ILE A 140 -11.25 10.54 13.96
C ILE A 140 -12.70 10.46 13.47
N LEU A 141 -13.08 9.36 12.83
CA LEU A 141 -14.43 9.13 12.33
C LEU A 141 -15.46 9.13 13.47
N SER A 142 -15.15 8.51 14.61
CA SER A 142 -16.05 8.48 15.77
C SER A 142 -16.25 9.86 16.41
N GLN A 143 -15.24 10.72 16.36
CA GLN A 143 -15.27 12.07 16.95
C GLN A 143 -15.92 13.09 16.01
N ASN A 144 -15.61 13.01 14.72
CA ASN A 144 -15.96 14.04 13.74
C ASN A 144 -17.12 13.62 12.82
N GLY A 145 -17.46 12.33 12.76
CA GLY A 145 -18.44 11.78 11.83
C GLY A 145 -17.99 11.79 10.36
N THR A 146 -16.73 12.14 10.09
CA THR A 146 -16.17 12.28 8.73
C THR A 146 -14.67 12.01 8.71
N LEU A 147 -14.15 11.70 7.52
CA LEU A 147 -12.73 11.59 7.19
C LEU A 147 -12.34 12.58 6.07
N LYS A 148 -13.12 13.64 5.90
CA LYS A 148 -12.92 14.72 4.93
C LYS A 148 -11.54 15.37 5.07
N GLY A 149 -10.81 15.43 3.97
CA GLY A 149 -9.50 16.09 3.87
C GLY A 149 -8.36 15.40 4.63
N GLU A 150 -8.60 14.26 5.27
CA GLU A 150 -7.60 13.54 6.05
C GLU A 150 -6.49 12.95 5.17
N ASP A 151 -5.26 12.89 5.69
CA ASP A 151 -4.15 12.20 5.02
C ASP A 151 -4.12 10.72 5.41
N LEU A 152 -4.88 9.92 4.67
CA LEU A 152 -5.05 8.48 4.82
C LEU A 152 -4.17 7.70 3.84
N SER A 153 -3.04 8.28 3.42
CA SER A 153 -2.18 7.64 2.43
C SER A 153 -1.60 6.33 2.93
N SER A 154 -1.73 5.29 2.09
CA SER A 154 -1.30 3.92 2.40
C SER A 154 -1.95 3.29 3.64
N ILE A 155 -3.12 3.80 4.07
CA ILE A 155 -3.88 3.24 5.20
C ILE A 155 -4.40 1.83 4.89
N ILE A 156 -4.54 1.00 5.93
CA ILE A 156 -5.25 -0.29 5.83
C ILE A 156 -6.66 -0.22 6.39
N LEU A 157 -7.67 -0.32 5.52
CA LEU A 157 -9.09 -0.37 5.90
C LEU A 157 -9.81 -1.57 5.29
N GLU A 158 -9.09 -2.63 4.91
CA GLU A 158 -9.68 -3.80 4.24
C GLU A 158 -10.87 -4.38 5.01
N LYS A 159 -11.98 -4.62 4.30
CA LYS A 159 -13.24 -5.19 4.86
C LYS A 159 -13.95 -4.32 5.90
N GLU A 160 -13.58 -3.06 6.05
CA GLU A 160 -14.28 -2.15 6.96
C GLU A 160 -15.64 -1.71 6.41
N ASP A 161 -16.57 -1.43 7.33
CA ASP A 161 -17.86 -0.81 7.01
C ASP A 161 -17.77 0.70 7.16
N LEU A 162 -17.79 1.39 6.01
CA LEU A 162 -17.62 2.83 5.86
C LEU A 162 -18.76 3.41 5.01
N HIS A 163 -19.93 2.79 5.09
CA HIS A 163 -21.15 3.24 4.42
C HIS A 163 -21.47 4.69 4.77
N GLY A 164 -21.72 5.50 3.75
CA GLY A 164 -22.13 6.91 3.89
C GLY A 164 -21.06 7.84 4.48
N VAL A 165 -19.83 7.37 4.71
CA VAL A 165 -18.76 8.21 5.27
C VAL A 165 -18.31 9.25 4.24
N ASP A 166 -18.06 10.47 4.70
CA ASP A 166 -17.50 11.54 3.88
C ASP A 166 -15.97 11.51 3.90
N PHE A 167 -15.39 11.20 2.74
CA PHE A 167 -13.96 11.22 2.40
C PHE A 167 -13.62 12.36 1.43
N SER A 168 -14.50 13.36 1.27
CA SER A 168 -14.27 14.44 0.29
C SER A 168 -12.90 15.10 0.49
N GLY A 169 -12.14 15.24 -0.60
CA GLY A 169 -10.78 15.78 -0.58
C GLY A 169 -9.72 14.98 0.19
N ALA A 170 -10.06 13.80 0.77
CA ALA A 170 -9.10 12.98 1.50
C ALA A 170 -7.99 12.45 0.60
N ASN A 171 -6.80 12.25 1.18
CA ASN A 171 -5.70 11.60 0.50
C ASN A 171 -5.68 10.10 0.82
N LEU A 172 -6.18 9.27 -0.08
CA LEU A 172 -6.22 7.80 -0.01
C LEU A 172 -5.25 7.16 -1.02
N ASN A 173 -4.21 7.89 -1.42
CA ASN A 173 -3.22 7.35 -2.35
C ASN A 173 -2.60 6.07 -1.80
N ASN A 174 -2.57 5.02 -2.62
CA ASN A 174 -2.08 3.68 -2.29
C ASN A 174 -2.76 3.03 -1.07
N ALA A 175 -3.97 3.46 -0.70
CA ALA A 175 -4.73 2.88 0.40
C ALA A 175 -5.22 1.46 0.08
N PHE A 176 -5.33 0.64 1.12
CA PHE A 176 -5.81 -0.74 1.07
C PHE A 176 -7.27 -0.79 1.47
N LEU A 177 -8.13 -0.79 0.47
CA LEU A 177 -9.58 -0.64 0.61
C LEU A 177 -10.34 -1.87 0.06
N THR A 178 -9.66 -3.02 0.04
CA THR A 178 -10.18 -4.26 -0.53
C THR A 178 -11.42 -4.72 0.25
N ASN A 179 -12.51 -5.03 -0.46
CA ASN A 179 -13.78 -5.51 0.12
C ASN A 179 -14.42 -4.59 1.17
N CYS A 180 -14.09 -3.29 1.21
CA CYS A 180 -14.78 -2.34 2.09
C CYS A 180 -16.23 -2.13 1.64
N ASN A 181 -17.11 -1.82 2.58
CA ASN A 181 -18.42 -1.25 2.27
C ASN A 181 -18.32 0.28 2.23
N PHE A 182 -18.44 0.87 1.05
CA PHE A 182 -18.49 2.31 0.83
C PHE A 182 -19.82 2.73 0.17
N ALA A 183 -20.88 1.94 0.32
CA ALA A 183 -22.16 2.29 -0.25
C ALA A 183 -22.59 3.69 0.23
N GLY A 184 -22.94 4.57 -0.70
CA GLY A 184 -23.30 5.97 -0.42
C GLY A 184 -22.19 6.87 0.12
N ALA A 185 -20.93 6.42 0.18
CA ALA A 185 -19.82 7.24 0.66
C ALA A 185 -19.51 8.41 -0.31
N ASN A 186 -18.94 9.49 0.23
CA ASN A 186 -18.55 10.65 -0.55
C ASN A 186 -17.04 10.72 -0.74
N PHE A 187 -16.54 10.48 -1.95
CA PHE A 187 -15.15 10.62 -2.37
C PHE A 187 -14.93 11.82 -3.31
N GLU A 188 -15.82 12.82 -3.30
CA GLU A 188 -15.66 14.01 -4.15
C GLU A 188 -14.27 14.62 -3.98
N GLU A 189 -13.55 14.79 -5.10
CA GLU A 189 -12.17 15.31 -5.16
C GLU A 189 -11.13 14.54 -4.32
N ALA A 190 -11.45 13.33 -3.86
CA ALA A 190 -10.51 12.49 -3.12
C ALA A 190 -9.35 12.01 -4.01
N ARG A 191 -8.16 11.83 -3.43
CA ARG A 191 -6.99 11.32 -4.14
C ARG A 191 -6.88 9.81 -3.89
N LEU A 192 -7.12 9.00 -4.91
CA LEU A 192 -7.16 7.54 -4.83
C LEU A 192 -6.09 6.90 -5.74
N ARG A 193 -4.98 7.61 -6.01
CA ARG A 193 -3.95 7.11 -6.93
C ARG A 193 -3.39 5.80 -6.40
N GLY A 194 -3.46 4.75 -7.21
CA GLY A 194 -2.97 3.43 -6.82
C GLY A 194 -3.76 2.76 -5.68
N ALA A 195 -4.93 3.26 -5.30
CA ALA A 195 -5.75 2.64 -4.25
C ALA A 195 -6.29 1.27 -4.67
N PHE A 196 -6.42 0.36 -3.70
CA PHE A 196 -6.88 -1.01 -3.88
C PHE A 196 -8.34 -1.11 -3.45
N LEU A 197 -9.26 -0.97 -4.40
CA LEU A 197 -10.71 -1.03 -4.21
C LEU A 197 -11.30 -2.36 -4.71
N ASN A 198 -10.48 -3.39 -4.88
CA ASN A 198 -10.90 -4.70 -5.35
C ASN A 198 -12.05 -5.25 -4.47
N GLY A 199 -13.18 -5.59 -5.10
CA GLY A 199 -14.35 -6.10 -4.39
C GLY A 199 -15.07 -5.10 -3.47
N ALA A 200 -14.66 -3.82 -3.44
CA ALA A 200 -15.32 -2.82 -2.62
C ALA A 200 -16.75 -2.56 -3.11
N ASP A 201 -17.66 -2.25 -2.18
CA ASP A 201 -19.02 -1.83 -2.49
C ASP A 201 -19.07 -0.31 -2.59
N LEU A 202 -19.09 0.24 -3.81
CA LEU A 202 -19.22 1.68 -4.09
C LEU A 202 -20.64 2.02 -4.56
N THR A 203 -21.65 1.18 -4.28
CA THR A 203 -23.03 1.42 -4.73
C THR A 203 -23.51 2.80 -4.29
N GLY A 204 -23.91 3.65 -5.24
CA GLY A 204 -24.37 5.02 -4.95
C GLY A 204 -23.30 5.98 -4.39
N ALA A 205 -22.02 5.62 -4.41
CA ALA A 205 -20.95 6.49 -3.92
C ALA A 205 -20.71 7.68 -4.87
N ASN A 206 -20.35 8.84 -4.31
CA ASN A 206 -19.96 10.01 -5.09
C ASN A 206 -18.44 10.01 -5.30
N LEU A 207 -17.95 9.76 -6.51
CA LEU A 207 -16.52 9.85 -6.87
C LEU A 207 -16.24 11.03 -7.81
N LYS A 208 -17.11 12.04 -7.83
CA LYS A 208 -16.97 13.18 -8.73
C LYS A 208 -15.62 13.87 -8.56
N GLY A 209 -14.89 14.05 -9.66
CA GLY A 209 -13.56 14.68 -9.64
C GLY A 209 -12.46 13.91 -8.89
N ALA A 210 -12.73 12.69 -8.40
CA ALA A 210 -11.73 11.90 -7.70
C ALA A 210 -10.58 11.46 -8.64
N ASP A 211 -9.37 11.32 -8.09
CA ASP A 211 -8.20 10.89 -8.84
C ASP A 211 -7.96 9.39 -8.71
N LEU A 212 -8.41 8.61 -9.69
CA LEU A 212 -8.38 7.15 -9.71
C LEU A 212 -7.23 6.56 -10.54
N ARG A 213 -6.23 7.37 -10.92
CA ARG A 213 -5.09 6.87 -11.71
C ARG A 213 -4.40 5.72 -11.01
N TRP A 214 -4.08 4.66 -11.74
CA TRP A 214 -3.54 3.40 -11.21
C TRP A 214 -4.42 2.65 -10.19
N ALA A 215 -5.63 3.12 -9.87
CA ALA A 215 -6.51 2.46 -8.92
C ALA A 215 -6.99 1.11 -9.46
N LYS A 216 -7.23 0.16 -8.56
CA LYS A 216 -7.67 -1.20 -8.88
C LYS A 216 -9.07 -1.44 -8.32
N LEU A 217 -10.06 -1.54 -9.21
CA LEU A 217 -11.49 -1.71 -8.88
C LEU A 217 -12.06 -3.05 -9.40
N ALA A 218 -11.22 -4.06 -9.67
CA ALA A 218 -11.73 -5.33 -10.18
C ALA A 218 -12.69 -5.97 -9.15
N GLY A 219 -13.87 -6.38 -9.62
CA GLY A 219 -14.96 -6.89 -8.80
C GLY A 219 -15.68 -5.87 -7.90
N ALA A 220 -15.35 -4.57 -7.96
CA ALA A 220 -16.07 -3.56 -7.19
C ALA A 220 -17.52 -3.45 -7.66
N LYS A 221 -18.46 -3.21 -6.73
CA LYS A 221 -19.84 -2.85 -7.07
C LYS A 221 -19.91 -1.35 -7.26
N ILE A 222 -20.47 -0.89 -8.37
CA ILE A 222 -20.43 0.53 -8.75
C ILE A 222 -21.80 1.03 -9.24
N GLU A 223 -22.85 0.26 -8.98
CA GLU A 223 -24.20 0.56 -9.39
C GLU A 223 -24.63 1.91 -8.79
N GLY A 224 -24.97 2.88 -9.66
CA GLY A 224 -25.37 4.22 -9.25
C GLY A 224 -24.25 5.12 -8.71
N ALA A 225 -22.99 4.69 -8.76
CA ALA A 225 -21.86 5.53 -8.39
C ALA A 225 -21.64 6.66 -9.42
N ASP A 226 -21.29 7.86 -8.94
CA ASP A 226 -21.01 9.01 -9.80
C ASP A 226 -19.51 9.17 -10.04
N PHE A 227 -19.05 8.90 -11.27
CA PHE A 227 -17.66 9.09 -11.69
C PHE A 227 -17.45 10.36 -12.53
N THR A 228 -18.43 11.27 -12.56
CA THR A 228 -18.36 12.50 -13.36
C THR A 228 -17.08 13.27 -13.06
N ASP A 229 -16.35 13.66 -14.11
CA ASP A 229 -15.09 14.41 -14.00
C ASP A 229 -13.95 13.71 -13.25
N ALA A 230 -14.14 12.48 -12.75
CA ALA A 230 -13.08 11.71 -12.12
C ALA A 230 -11.96 11.42 -13.11
N VAL A 231 -10.72 11.30 -12.63
CA VAL A 231 -9.54 11.15 -13.47
C VAL A 231 -9.08 9.70 -13.50
N TYR A 232 -8.84 9.16 -14.71
CA TYR A 232 -8.27 7.83 -14.91
C TYR A 232 -7.10 7.86 -15.88
N ASP A 233 -6.33 6.77 -15.90
CA ASP A 233 -5.23 6.56 -16.83
C ASP A 233 -5.17 5.12 -17.35
N ILE A 234 -4.10 4.77 -18.07
CA ILE A 234 -3.89 3.40 -18.58
C ILE A 234 -3.67 2.36 -17.47
N GLY A 235 -3.30 2.81 -16.26
CA GLY A 235 -3.09 1.96 -15.10
C GLY A 235 -4.38 1.64 -14.32
N THR A 236 -5.45 2.42 -14.55
CA THR A 236 -6.73 2.24 -13.85
C THR A 236 -7.41 0.94 -14.30
N ARG A 237 -7.77 0.07 -13.35
CA ARG A 237 -8.32 -1.27 -13.63
C ARG A 237 -9.76 -1.37 -13.15
N VAL A 238 -10.67 -1.71 -14.06
CA VAL A 238 -12.09 -2.01 -13.79
C VAL A 238 -12.47 -3.31 -14.47
N ASP A 239 -13.58 -3.92 -14.07
CA ASP A 239 -14.10 -5.09 -14.79
C ASP A 239 -14.51 -4.72 -16.22
N GLN A 240 -14.41 -5.67 -17.15
CA GLN A 240 -14.76 -5.44 -18.55
C GLN A 240 -16.19 -4.91 -18.73
N LYS A 241 -17.14 -5.39 -17.91
CA LYS A 241 -18.55 -4.93 -17.91
C LYS A 241 -18.72 -3.47 -17.45
N GLN A 242 -17.72 -2.91 -16.76
CA GLN A 242 -17.74 -1.59 -16.15
C GLN A 242 -16.99 -0.52 -16.94
N ILE A 243 -16.36 -0.86 -18.07
CA ILE A 243 -15.58 0.07 -18.91
C ILE A 243 -16.40 1.30 -19.36
N HIS A 244 -17.73 1.19 -19.41
CA HIS A 244 -18.63 2.28 -19.77
C HIS A 244 -18.49 3.53 -18.89
N ILE A 245 -18.05 3.40 -17.62
CA ILE A 245 -17.87 4.55 -16.72
C ILE A 245 -16.86 5.56 -17.25
N PHE A 246 -15.86 5.12 -18.02
CA PHE A 246 -14.83 5.99 -18.57
C PHE A 246 -15.38 7.07 -19.51
N SER A 247 -16.60 6.90 -20.03
CA SER A 247 -17.28 7.93 -20.84
C SER A 247 -17.64 9.19 -20.04
N SER A 248 -17.77 9.08 -18.71
CA SER A 248 -18.05 10.19 -17.79
C SER A 248 -16.78 10.78 -17.13
N MET A 249 -15.63 10.13 -17.35
CA MET A 249 -14.37 10.43 -16.70
C MET A 249 -13.40 11.17 -17.62
N LYS A 250 -12.39 11.81 -17.03
CA LYS A 250 -11.28 12.46 -17.73
C LYS A 250 -10.07 11.53 -17.80
N LYS A 251 -9.58 11.25 -19.01
CA LYS A 251 -8.34 10.50 -19.18
C LYS A 251 -7.13 11.44 -19.06
N GLU A 252 -6.24 11.17 -18.11
CA GLU A 252 -4.96 11.88 -17.96
C GLU A 252 -3.78 10.91 -17.92
N GLY A 253 -2.55 11.44 -17.98
CA GLY A 253 -1.33 10.67 -17.77
C GLY A 253 -0.78 9.96 -19.02
N LYS A 254 -1.24 10.31 -20.23
CA LYS A 254 -0.60 9.85 -21.49
C LYS A 254 0.86 10.33 -21.59
N ASP A 255 1.13 11.54 -21.10
CA ASP A 255 2.40 12.23 -21.31
C ASP A 255 3.55 11.60 -20.51
N ILE A 256 3.27 11.07 -19.32
CA ILE A 256 4.24 10.42 -18.43
C ILE A 256 4.82 9.12 -19.04
N TYR A 257 4.10 8.48 -19.96
CA TYR A 257 4.52 7.22 -20.60
C TYR A 257 5.13 7.39 -21.99
N MET A 258 5.01 8.56 -22.60
CA MET A 258 5.50 8.83 -23.96
C MET A 258 6.89 9.50 -23.97
N GLU A 259 7.33 10.11 -22.87
CA GLU A 259 8.64 10.79 -22.80
C GLU A 259 9.87 9.85 -22.82
N LYS A 260 9.69 8.52 -22.82
CA LYS A 260 10.81 7.56 -22.92
C LYS A 260 11.16 7.11 -24.34
N HIS A 261 10.60 7.70 -25.38
CA HIS A 261 10.89 7.32 -26.78
C HIS A 261 11.36 8.46 -27.70
N GLU A 262 11.86 9.58 -27.18
CA GLU A 262 12.48 10.64 -28.00
C GLU A 262 13.80 11.17 -27.41
N ALA A 263 14.68 10.26 -27.00
CA ALA A 263 16.11 10.56 -26.87
C ALA A 263 16.89 9.53 -27.68
N GLY A 264 16.85 9.71 -29.01
CA GLY A 264 17.82 9.14 -29.94
C GLY A 264 19.00 10.08 -30.12
#